data_AF-A0A370U9F3-F1
#
_entry.id   AF-A0A370U9F3-F1
#
_cell.length_a   1.000
_cell.length_b   1.000
_cell.length_c   1.000
_cell.angle_alpha   90.00
_cell.angle_beta   90.00
_cell.angle_gamma   90.00
#
_symmetry.space_group_name_H-M   'P 1'
#
loop_
_entity.id
_entity.type
_entity.pdbx_description
1 polymer ?
#
loop_
_entity_poly.entity_id
_entity_poly.type
_entity_poly.pdbx_seq_one_letter_code
_entity_poly.pdbx_strand_id
1 'polypeptide(L)'
;MFFNMDQLFNNREIAVSIWILIFFSWAFTKKEVRSTGKAVVFAFCNPKILSIFILMGAYTYFFVDLLNGIGVWDIDQLKNTILWFVFVASVELFKANTIHDEDGYFRDSIKGHFKLLAIFEFIVAFHCFSLIAELIIVPVTSILVMVLAYSELKEEYKPVERVVNFILSAFGVLLLIYGAYFIGTNFGDFAKYQTLMDFVIPIILSIILLPFIYFISIFMLYERILLRVNIYTDNKFYRLYAKAKALMHFNRDHKALDSWLAYACASDFTSRKSINESISGYHKGDQ
;
A
#
# COMPACT_ATOMS: atom_id res chain seq x y z
N MET A 1 12.63 16.20 34.43
CA MET A 1 12.80 16.37 32.97
C MET A 1 11.41 16.33 32.36
N PHE A 2 10.70 17.46 32.37
CA PHE A 2 9.43 17.57 31.67
C PHE A 2 9.76 17.58 30.17
N PHE A 3 9.36 16.54 29.45
CA PHE A 3 9.33 16.57 28.00
C PHE A 3 8.44 17.76 27.61
N ASN A 4 9.02 18.81 27.02
CA ASN A 4 8.24 19.87 26.39
C ASN A 4 7.47 19.22 25.23
N MET A 5 6.18 18.93 25.44
CA MET A 5 5.26 18.39 24.44
C MET A 5 5.01 19.37 23.28
N ASP A 6 5.48 20.61 23.40
CA ASP A 6 5.24 21.71 22.46
C ASP A 6 6.03 21.61 21.15
N GLN A 7 6.86 20.57 20.95
CA GLN A 7 7.61 20.34 19.71
C GLN A 7 7.58 18.89 19.17
N LEU A 8 6.68 18.03 19.67
CA LEU A 8 6.66 16.64 19.21
C LEU A 8 5.87 16.45 17.90
N PHE A 9 4.88 17.33 17.64
CA PHE A 9 4.03 17.28 16.45
C PHE A 9 3.98 18.63 15.74
N ASN A 10 4.00 18.60 14.42
CA ASN A 10 3.85 19.78 13.59
C ASN A 10 2.36 20.17 13.44
N ASN A 11 2.09 21.39 12.96
CA ASN A 11 0.72 21.91 12.83
C ASN A 11 -0.20 21.00 12.01
N ARG A 12 0.35 20.29 11.01
CA ARG A 12 -0.44 19.39 10.18
C ARG A 12 -0.82 18.12 10.92
N GLU A 13 0.12 17.50 11.63
CA GLU A 13 -0.16 16.33 12.45
C GLU A 13 -1.18 16.66 13.53
N ILE A 14 -1.11 17.86 14.11
CA ILE A 14 -2.13 18.36 15.05
C ILE A 14 -3.49 18.49 14.34
N ALA A 15 -3.55 19.15 13.18
CA ALA A 15 -4.80 19.32 12.44
C ALA A 15 -5.43 17.98 11.99
N VAL A 16 -4.61 17.06 11.47
CA VAL A 16 -5.01 15.69 11.11
C VAL A 16 -5.53 14.95 12.33
N SER A 17 -4.83 15.02 13.47
CA SER A 17 -5.25 14.38 14.71
C SER A 17 -6.60 14.93 15.20
N ILE A 18 -6.80 16.26 15.16
CA ILE A 18 -8.07 16.90 15.53
C ILE A 18 -9.20 16.38 14.65
N TRP A 19 -9.02 16.37 13.33
CA TRP A 19 -10.07 15.91 12.41
C TRP A 19 -10.34 14.41 12.50
N ILE A 20 -9.31 13.59 12.70
CA ILE A 20 -9.46 12.16 12.98
C ILE A 20 -10.31 11.96 14.25
N LEU A 21 -10.01 12.68 15.33
CA LEU A 21 -10.78 12.59 16.58
C LEU A 21 -12.23 13.03 16.39
N ILE A 22 -12.49 14.12 15.67
CA ILE A 22 -13.85 14.59 15.36
C ILE A 22 -14.59 13.53 14.54
N PHE A 23 -13.96 13.04 13.47
CA PHE A 23 -14.54 12.04 12.56
C PHE A 23 -14.88 10.75 13.31
N PHE A 24 -13.94 10.19 14.08
CA PHE A 24 -14.20 8.95 14.82
C PHE A 24 -15.22 9.16 15.94
N SER A 25 -15.19 10.30 16.65
CA SER A 25 -16.20 10.62 17.67
C SER A 25 -17.60 10.63 17.07
N TRP A 26 -17.77 11.29 15.91
CA TRP A 26 -19.03 11.27 15.16
C TRP A 26 -19.38 9.87 14.64
N ALA A 27 -18.44 9.16 14.01
CA ALA A 27 -18.66 7.87 13.41
C ALA A 27 -19.10 6.82 14.45
N PHE A 28 -18.49 6.82 15.64
CA PHE A 28 -18.85 5.91 16.73
C PHE A 28 -20.21 6.21 17.37
N THR A 29 -20.83 7.38 17.12
CA THR A 29 -22.25 7.59 17.49
C THR A 29 -23.19 6.70 16.68
N LYS A 30 -22.78 6.26 15.49
CA LYS A 30 -23.60 5.43 14.59
C LYS A 30 -23.50 3.96 15.00
N LYS A 31 -24.66 3.33 15.27
CA LYS A 31 -24.74 1.91 15.67
C LYS A 31 -24.14 1.00 14.59
N GLU A 32 -24.40 1.29 13.32
CA GLU A 32 -23.88 0.55 12.17
C GLU A 32 -22.35 0.52 12.16
N VAL A 33 -21.71 1.69 12.31
CA VAL A 33 -20.24 1.81 12.36
C VAL A 33 -19.65 1.05 13.54
N ARG A 34 -20.29 1.07 14.71
CA ARG A 34 -19.82 0.28 15.86
C ARG A 34 -19.89 -1.23 15.62
N SER A 35 -20.93 -1.69 14.92
CA SER A 35 -21.07 -3.11 14.58
C SER A 35 -20.08 -3.55 13.49
N THR A 36 -19.86 -2.74 12.46
CA THR A 36 -18.95 -3.06 11.36
C THR A 36 -17.49 -2.82 11.74
N GLY A 37 -17.19 -1.80 12.55
CA GLY A 37 -15.85 -1.46 12.98
C GLY A 37 -15.16 -2.60 13.72
N LYS A 38 -15.90 -3.36 14.54
CA LYS A 38 -15.36 -4.59 15.16
C LYS A 38 -14.96 -5.62 14.11
N ALA A 39 -15.81 -5.87 13.12
CA ALA A 39 -15.51 -6.81 12.05
C ALA A 39 -14.28 -6.39 11.23
N VAL A 40 -14.11 -5.09 10.96
CA VAL A 40 -12.93 -4.55 10.27
C VAL A 40 -11.65 -4.79 11.08
N VAL A 41 -11.67 -4.50 12.38
CA VAL A 41 -10.50 -4.75 13.26
C VAL A 41 -10.18 -6.25 13.33
N PHE A 42 -11.18 -7.11 13.47
CA PHE A 42 -10.97 -8.56 13.46
C PHE A 42 -10.47 -9.09 12.12
N ALA A 43 -10.92 -8.50 11.01
CA ALA A 43 -10.44 -8.84 9.68
C ALA A 43 -8.97 -8.47 9.51
N PHE A 44 -8.57 -7.28 9.96
CA PHE A 44 -7.16 -6.84 9.92
C PHE A 44 -6.26 -7.72 10.80
N CYS A 45 -6.75 -8.16 11.96
CA CYS A 45 -6.05 -9.10 12.85
C CYS A 45 -6.04 -10.55 12.34
N ASN A 46 -6.42 -10.81 11.08
CA ASN A 46 -6.27 -12.14 10.50
C ASN A 46 -4.77 -12.51 10.45
N PRO A 47 -4.37 -13.73 10.88
CA PRO A 47 -2.98 -14.16 10.88
C PRO A 47 -2.26 -14.00 9.54
N LYS A 48 -2.96 -14.12 8.41
CA LYS A 48 -2.36 -13.92 7.08
C LYS A 48 -1.97 -12.45 6.86
N ILE A 49 -2.88 -11.53 7.13
CA ILE A 49 -2.61 -10.09 6.99
C ILE A 49 -1.50 -9.70 7.96
N LEU A 50 -1.64 -10.09 9.23
CA LEU A 50 -0.63 -9.80 10.25
C LEU A 50 0.74 -10.39 9.91
N SER A 51 0.81 -11.60 9.34
CA SER A 51 2.09 -12.18 8.92
C SER A 51 2.80 -11.37 7.83
N ILE A 52 2.05 -10.81 6.88
CA ILE A 52 2.61 -9.97 5.82
C ILE A 52 3.09 -8.63 6.41
N PHE A 53 2.32 -8.04 7.33
CA PHE A 53 2.73 -6.83 8.04
C PHE A 53 3.97 -7.04 8.91
N ILE A 54 4.08 -8.17 9.61
CA ILE A 54 5.28 -8.52 10.39
C ILE A 54 6.48 -8.69 9.46
N LEU A 55 6.30 -9.37 8.31
CA LEU A 55 7.37 -9.55 7.34
C LEU A 55 7.81 -8.20 6.73
N MET A 56 6.86 -7.31 6.43
CA MET A 56 7.12 -5.94 5.97
C MET A 56 7.87 -5.14 7.04
N GLY A 57 7.47 -5.27 8.31
CA GLY A 57 8.14 -4.64 9.44
C GLY A 57 9.57 -5.13 9.62
N ALA A 58 9.80 -6.44 9.54
CA ALA A 58 11.13 -7.04 9.61
C ALA A 58 12.02 -6.60 8.44
N TYR A 59 11.45 -6.54 7.23
CA TYR A 59 12.14 -6.03 6.05
C TYR A 59 12.56 -4.56 6.23
N THR A 60 11.62 -3.70 6.63
CA THR A 60 11.90 -2.28 6.90
C THR A 60 12.96 -2.12 7.99
N TYR A 61 12.84 -2.86 9.10
CA TYR A 61 13.81 -2.81 10.19
C TYR A 61 15.22 -3.17 9.72
N PHE A 62 15.36 -4.25 8.95
CA PHE A 62 16.65 -4.66 8.39
C PHE A 62 17.30 -3.55 7.56
N PHE A 63 16.53 -2.89 6.68
CA PHE A 63 17.06 -1.81 5.87
C PHE A 63 17.31 -0.52 6.67
N VAL A 64 16.50 -0.20 7.67
CA VAL A 64 16.76 0.91 8.59
C VAL A 64 18.07 0.69 9.36
N ASP A 65 18.34 -0.53 9.83
CA ASP A 65 19.59 -0.90 10.49
C ASP A 65 20.81 -0.75 9.54
N LEU A 66 20.68 -1.19 8.29
CA LEU A 66 21.70 -0.95 7.26
C LEU A 66 21.94 0.54 7.00
N LEU A 67 20.87 1.33 6.88
CA LEU A 67 20.96 2.79 6.68
C LEU A 67 21.59 3.48 7.90
N ASN A 68 21.34 2.99 9.10
CA ASN A 68 21.99 3.47 10.32
C ASN A 68 23.49 3.15 10.32
N GLY A 69 23.86 1.93 9.93
CA GLY A 69 25.26 1.51 9.85
C GLY A 69 26.12 2.32 8.87
N ILE A 70 25.51 2.87 7.80
CA ILE A 70 26.18 3.76 6.85
C ILE A 70 26.02 5.26 7.20
N GLY A 71 25.39 5.57 8.33
CA GLY A 71 25.19 6.93 8.83
C GLY A 71 24.12 7.75 8.10
N VAL A 72 23.26 7.13 7.29
CA VAL A 72 22.18 7.82 6.56
C VAL A 72 20.93 7.99 7.44
N TRP A 73 20.64 7.02 8.31
CA TRP A 73 19.50 7.06 9.23
C TRP A 73 19.95 7.22 10.69
N ASP A 74 19.25 8.02 11.47
CA ASP A 74 19.46 8.19 12.91
C ASP A 74 18.12 8.14 13.67
N ILE A 75 18.18 8.15 15.01
CA ILE A 75 17.00 8.02 15.88
C ILE A 75 15.99 9.15 15.68
N ASP A 76 16.43 10.32 15.23
CA ASP A 76 15.55 11.46 15.00
C ASP A 76 14.60 11.18 13.82
N GLN A 77 14.97 10.25 12.92
CA GLN A 77 14.15 9.78 11.80
C GLN A 77 13.12 8.69 12.16
N LEU A 78 13.09 8.23 13.41
CA LEU A 78 12.16 7.18 13.84
C LEU A 78 10.70 7.58 13.63
N LYS A 79 10.34 8.82 13.98
CA LYS A 79 8.97 9.31 13.82
C LYS A 79 8.54 9.27 12.35
N ASN A 80 9.38 9.78 11.46
CA ASN A 80 9.12 9.79 10.02
C ASN A 80 8.99 8.37 9.45
N THR A 81 9.85 7.45 9.91
CA THR A 81 9.83 6.04 9.52
C THR A 81 8.53 5.34 9.94
N ILE A 82 8.04 5.60 11.15
CA ILE A 82 6.77 5.04 11.65
C ILE A 82 5.59 5.59 10.84
N LEU A 83 5.53 6.91 10.62
CA LEU A 83 4.47 7.54 9.84
C LEU A 83 4.47 7.02 8.40
N TRP A 84 5.65 6.93 7.78
CA TRP A 84 5.83 6.33 6.46
C TRP A 84 5.31 4.88 6.41
N PHE A 85 5.67 4.05 7.40
CA PHE A 85 5.24 2.66 7.44
C PHE A 85 3.70 2.53 7.53
N VAL A 86 3.07 3.34 8.39
CA VAL A 86 1.63 3.30 8.62
C VAL A 86 0.84 3.85 7.44
N PHE A 87 1.27 4.97 6.85
CA PHE A 87 0.47 5.67 5.84
C PHE A 87 0.87 5.33 4.40
N VAL A 88 2.15 5.11 4.13
CA VAL A 88 2.66 4.89 2.77
C VAL A 88 2.84 3.40 2.51
N ALA A 89 3.66 2.73 3.32
CA ALA A 89 3.97 1.31 3.10
C ALA A 89 2.71 0.42 3.18
N SER A 90 1.81 0.72 4.12
CA SER A 90 0.55 0.00 4.27
C SER A 90 -0.38 0.16 3.06
N VAL A 91 -0.48 1.37 2.50
CA VAL A 91 -1.30 1.63 1.31
C VAL A 91 -0.72 0.90 0.09
N GLU A 92 0.59 0.97 -0.11
CA GLU A 92 1.26 0.26 -1.20
C GLU A 92 1.09 -1.26 -1.08
N LEU A 93 1.14 -1.80 0.14
CA LEU A 93 0.86 -3.22 0.38
C LEU A 93 -0.58 -3.61 -0.02
N PHE A 94 -1.58 -2.79 0.30
CA PHE A 94 -2.96 -3.09 -0.08
C PHE A 94 -3.18 -3.02 -1.60
N LYS A 95 -2.56 -2.04 -2.28
CA LYS A 95 -2.57 -1.96 -3.75
C LYS A 95 -1.89 -3.17 -4.39
N ALA A 96 -0.92 -3.79 -3.73
CA ALA A 96 -0.21 -4.94 -4.25
C ALA A 96 -1.13 -6.13 -4.62
N ASN A 97 -2.29 -6.23 -3.96
CA ASN A 97 -3.28 -7.29 -4.21
C ASN A 97 -4.08 -7.09 -5.51
N THR A 98 -4.12 -5.88 -6.07
CA THR A 98 -4.86 -5.57 -7.30
C THR A 98 -3.97 -5.54 -8.55
N ILE A 99 -2.65 -5.73 -8.41
CA ILE A 99 -1.64 -5.58 -9.47
C ILE A 99 -1.76 -6.63 -10.60
N HIS A 100 -2.41 -7.76 -10.34
CA HIS A 100 -2.29 -8.96 -11.16
C HIS A 100 -3.03 -8.94 -12.49
N ASP A 101 -3.88 -7.95 -12.70
CA ASP A 101 -4.80 -7.93 -13.83
C ASP A 101 -4.31 -7.02 -14.98
N GLU A 102 -3.16 -6.35 -14.82
CA GLU A 102 -2.57 -5.45 -15.82
C GLU A 102 -1.14 -5.88 -16.25
N ASP A 103 -1.02 -6.43 -17.47
CA ASP A 103 0.26 -6.71 -18.11
C ASP A 103 1.07 -5.39 -18.26
N GLY A 104 1.99 -5.11 -17.34
CA GLY A 104 2.84 -3.90 -17.39
C GLY A 104 2.85 -3.05 -16.11
N TYR A 105 1.97 -3.32 -15.15
CA TYR A 105 1.83 -2.51 -13.93
C TYR A 105 3.15 -2.26 -13.18
N PHE A 106 4.02 -3.27 -13.06
CA PHE A 106 5.29 -3.10 -12.36
C PHE A 106 6.23 -2.11 -13.08
N ARG A 107 6.17 -2.07 -14.41
CA ARG A 107 6.95 -1.14 -15.23
C ARG A 107 6.39 0.28 -15.14
N ASP A 108 5.06 0.41 -15.09
CA ASP A 108 4.37 1.70 -15.10
C ASP A 108 4.27 2.33 -13.70
N SER A 109 4.06 1.53 -12.65
CA SER A 109 4.11 1.96 -11.25
C SER A 109 5.50 2.41 -10.82
N ILE A 110 6.57 1.73 -11.24
CA ILE A 110 7.94 2.15 -10.91
C ILE A 110 8.32 3.46 -11.61
N LYS A 111 7.91 3.66 -12.87
CA LYS A 111 8.34 4.84 -13.65
C LYS A 111 7.50 6.09 -13.41
N GLY A 112 6.19 5.95 -13.16
CA GLY A 112 5.27 7.08 -12.99
C GLY A 112 4.98 7.42 -11.53
N HIS A 113 4.69 6.40 -10.71
CA HIS A 113 4.07 6.61 -9.40
C HIS A 113 5.10 6.97 -8.33
N PHE A 114 6.28 6.34 -8.32
CA PHE A 114 7.29 6.60 -7.27
C PHE A 114 7.93 7.98 -7.37
N LYS A 115 8.10 8.53 -8.58
CA LYS A 115 8.62 9.89 -8.74
C LYS A 115 7.62 10.94 -8.25
N LEU A 116 6.32 10.74 -8.52
CA LEU A 116 5.24 11.60 -8.05
C LEU A 116 4.95 11.42 -6.55
N LEU A 117 5.00 10.19 -6.03
CA LEU A 117 4.90 9.89 -4.60
C LEU A 117 6.04 10.55 -3.83
N ALA A 118 7.30 10.41 -4.27
CA ALA A 118 8.44 11.06 -3.63
C ALA A 118 8.33 12.61 -3.64
N ILE A 119 7.80 13.19 -4.73
CA ILE A 119 7.55 14.63 -4.85
C ILE A 119 6.37 15.07 -3.94
N PHE A 120 5.34 14.25 -3.78
CA PHE A 120 4.21 14.52 -2.89
C PHE A 120 4.61 14.37 -1.41
N GLU A 121 5.38 13.34 -1.09
CA GLU A 121 5.97 13.07 0.22
C GLU A 121 6.90 14.21 0.65
N PHE A 122 7.67 14.74 -0.30
CA PHE A 122 8.48 15.93 -0.15
C PHE A 122 7.66 17.16 0.27
N ILE A 123 6.55 17.48 -0.42
CA ILE A 123 5.66 18.60 -0.02
C ILE A 123 5.08 18.39 1.37
N VAL A 124 4.64 17.15 1.63
CA VAL A 124 3.95 16.84 2.87
C VAL A 124 4.92 16.96 4.05
N ALA A 125 6.17 16.55 3.89
CA ALA A 125 7.16 16.73 4.95
C ALA A 125 7.64 18.19 5.09
N PHE A 126 7.67 18.98 4.00
CA PHE A 126 8.60 20.12 3.92
C PHE A 126 8.18 21.38 4.67
N HIS A 127 6.89 21.68 4.74
CA HIS A 127 6.44 22.81 5.51
C HIS A 127 4.99 22.64 5.94
N CYS A 128 4.72 22.79 7.23
CA CYS A 128 3.37 22.86 7.75
C CYS A 128 2.88 24.31 7.71
N PHE A 129 1.67 24.52 7.21
CA PHE A 129 1.06 25.85 7.29
C PHE A 129 0.75 26.21 8.76
N SER A 130 0.25 27.42 8.98
CA SER A 130 -0.29 27.78 10.30
C SER A 130 -1.38 26.77 10.69
N LEU A 131 -1.54 26.51 11.99
CA LEU A 131 -2.53 25.54 12.47
C LEU A 131 -3.95 25.84 11.93
N ILE A 132 -4.33 27.11 11.84
CA ILE A 132 -5.62 27.53 11.29
C ILE A 132 -5.74 27.15 9.80
N ALA A 133 -4.68 27.36 9.02
CA ALA A 133 -4.68 26.97 7.61
C ALA A 133 -4.74 25.45 7.44
N GLU A 134 -3.97 24.68 8.22
CA GLU A 134 -4.01 23.21 8.19
C GLU A 134 -5.39 22.66 8.59
N LEU A 135 -6.05 23.28 9.58
CA LEU A 135 -7.42 22.92 9.98
C LEU A 135 -8.46 23.12 8.86
N ILE A 136 -8.18 23.98 7.87
CA ILE A 136 -9.03 24.17 6.67
C ILE A 136 -8.59 23.25 5.53
N ILE A 137 -7.29 23.13 5.29
CA ILE A 137 -6.74 22.33 4.18
C ILE A 137 -7.06 20.84 4.34
N VAL A 138 -6.86 20.28 5.52
CA VAL A 138 -7.08 18.85 5.81
C VAL A 138 -8.51 18.39 5.45
N PRO A 139 -9.59 19.01 5.94
CA PRO A 139 -10.94 18.56 5.63
C PRO A 139 -11.32 18.84 4.17
N VAL A 140 -10.91 19.96 3.58
CA VAL A 140 -11.20 20.28 2.17
C VAL A 140 -10.57 19.24 1.25
N THR A 141 -9.27 18.94 1.43
CA THR A 141 -8.58 17.92 0.64
C THR A 141 -9.15 16.52 0.88
N SER A 142 -9.48 16.17 2.13
CA SER A 142 -10.13 14.90 2.46
C SER A 142 -11.48 14.73 1.75
N ILE A 143 -12.32 15.78 1.72
CA ILE A 143 -13.59 15.75 1.00
C ILE A 143 -13.37 15.57 -0.50
N LEU A 144 -12.43 16.31 -1.10
CA LEU A 144 -12.10 16.16 -2.52
C LEU A 144 -11.65 14.74 -2.85
N VAL A 145 -10.78 14.14 -2.03
CA VAL A 145 -10.34 12.75 -2.22
C VAL A 145 -11.50 11.77 -2.06
N MET A 146 -12.42 11.97 -1.11
CA MET A 146 -13.62 11.14 -0.98
C MET A 146 -14.55 11.26 -2.19
N VAL A 147 -14.75 12.47 -2.72
CA VAL A 147 -15.55 12.68 -3.94
C VAL A 147 -14.89 12.02 -5.14
N LEU A 148 -13.56 12.13 -5.27
CA LEU A 148 -12.80 11.46 -6.32
C LEU A 148 -13.00 9.95 -6.26
N ALA A 149 -12.71 9.34 -5.10
CA ALA A 149 -12.85 7.91 -4.89
C ALA A 149 -14.27 7.40 -5.15
N TYR A 150 -15.30 8.18 -4.81
CA TYR A 150 -16.69 7.84 -5.14
C TYR A 150 -16.99 7.97 -6.64
N SER A 151 -16.46 9.00 -7.30
CA SER A 151 -16.68 9.23 -8.73
C SER A 151 -16.04 8.15 -9.62
N GLU A 152 -14.92 7.57 -9.19
CA GLU A 152 -14.25 6.47 -9.90
C GLU A 152 -15.09 5.18 -9.93
N LEU A 153 -16.06 5.02 -9.03
CA LEU A 153 -16.90 3.82 -8.96
C LEU A 153 -17.90 3.70 -10.10
N LYS A 154 -18.21 4.80 -10.80
CA LYS A 154 -19.21 4.78 -11.86
C LYS A 154 -18.84 5.70 -13.01
N GLU A 155 -18.95 5.15 -14.22
CA GLU A 155 -18.75 5.82 -15.49
C GLU A 155 -19.56 7.13 -15.64
N GLU A 156 -20.75 7.21 -15.04
CA GLU A 156 -21.60 8.42 -15.06
C GLU A 156 -20.96 9.65 -14.40
N TYR A 157 -19.99 9.46 -13.50
CA TYR A 157 -19.32 10.53 -12.76
C TYR A 157 -17.94 10.92 -13.32
N LYS A 158 -17.54 10.39 -14.48
CA LYS A 158 -16.28 10.76 -15.15
C LYS A 158 -16.04 12.27 -15.29
N PRO A 159 -17.04 13.12 -15.55
CA PRO A 159 -16.83 14.57 -15.55
C PRO A 159 -16.41 15.13 -14.18
N VAL A 160 -17.01 14.62 -13.10
CA VAL A 160 -16.68 15.02 -11.72
C VAL A 160 -15.28 14.56 -11.37
N GLU A 161 -14.96 13.29 -11.67
CA GLU A 161 -13.62 12.72 -11.50
C GLU A 161 -12.56 13.61 -12.14
N ARG A 162 -12.75 14.01 -13.41
CA ARG A 162 -11.80 14.88 -14.14
C ARG A 162 -11.62 16.25 -13.47
N VAL A 163 -12.71 16.88 -13.04
CA VAL A 163 -12.65 18.20 -12.39
C VAL A 163 -11.95 18.10 -11.04
N VAL A 164 -12.31 17.11 -10.22
CA VAL A 164 -11.71 16.92 -8.89
C VAL A 164 -10.23 16.54 -9.02
N ASN A 165 -9.86 15.67 -9.97
CA ASN A 165 -8.47 15.36 -10.28
C ASN A 165 -7.69 16.59 -10.71
N PHE A 166 -8.26 17.45 -11.55
CA PHE A 166 -7.62 18.71 -11.94
C PHE A 166 -7.40 19.64 -10.74
N ILE A 167 -8.40 19.80 -9.86
CA ILE A 167 -8.29 20.63 -8.65
C ILE A 167 -7.20 20.08 -7.72
N LEU A 168 -7.20 18.77 -7.44
CA LEU A 168 -6.19 18.13 -6.58
C LEU A 168 -4.79 18.24 -7.18
N SER A 169 -4.66 18.05 -8.50
CA SER A 169 -3.38 18.19 -9.20
C SER A 169 -2.87 19.63 -9.16
N ALA A 170 -3.73 20.61 -9.44
CA ALA A 170 -3.40 22.03 -9.38
C ALA A 170 -2.99 22.44 -7.96
N PHE A 171 -3.73 21.98 -6.94
CA PHE A 171 -3.38 22.20 -5.53
C PHE A 171 -2.02 21.59 -5.19
N GLY A 172 -1.75 20.34 -5.59
CA GLY A 172 -0.46 19.70 -5.41
C GLY A 172 0.69 20.46 -6.07
N VAL A 173 0.49 20.95 -7.31
CA VAL A 173 1.49 21.79 -8.01
C VAL A 173 1.72 23.12 -7.31
N LEU A 174 0.67 23.78 -6.81
CA LEU A 174 0.81 25.02 -6.04
C LEU A 174 1.64 24.79 -4.76
N LEU A 175 1.39 23.68 -4.06
CA LEU A 175 2.18 23.33 -2.89
C LEU A 175 3.65 23.04 -3.26
N LEU A 176 3.92 22.44 -4.42
CA LEU A 176 5.30 22.25 -4.91
C LEU A 176 6.02 23.57 -5.14
N ILE A 177 5.36 24.50 -5.84
CA ILE A 177 5.94 25.81 -6.13
C ILE A 177 6.22 26.56 -4.82
N TYR A 178 5.28 26.50 -3.87
CA TYR A 178 5.45 27.12 -2.56
C TYR A 178 6.58 26.49 -1.75
N GLY A 179 6.65 25.16 -1.71
CA GLY A 179 7.75 24.42 -1.05
C GLY A 179 9.11 24.78 -1.65
N ALA A 180 9.22 24.76 -2.98
CA ALA A 180 10.45 25.15 -3.68
C ALA A 180 10.85 26.61 -3.41
N TYR A 181 9.88 27.53 -3.38
CA TYR A 181 10.12 28.93 -3.02
C TYR A 181 10.62 29.07 -1.57
N PHE A 182 10.02 28.34 -0.63
CA PHE A 182 10.44 28.36 0.77
C PHE A 182 11.83 27.75 0.96
N ILE A 183 12.17 26.66 0.26
CA ILE A 183 13.56 26.11 0.22
C ILE A 183 14.52 27.15 -0.32
N GLY A 184 14.18 27.78 -1.45
CA GLY A 184 15.07 28.76 -2.09
C GLY A 184 15.35 29.98 -1.19
N THR A 185 14.35 30.41 -0.41
CA THR A 185 14.47 31.56 0.49
C THR A 185 15.09 31.21 1.85
N ASN A 186 14.88 29.97 2.34
CA ASN A 186 15.39 29.49 3.64
C ASN A 186 16.36 28.31 3.47
N PHE A 187 17.22 28.38 2.44
CA PHE A 187 18.07 27.24 2.08
C PHE A 187 19.00 26.80 3.21
N GLY A 188 19.46 27.72 4.05
CA GLY A 188 20.30 27.41 5.20
C GLY A 188 19.63 26.49 6.23
N ASP A 189 18.31 26.60 6.41
CA ASP A 189 17.56 25.73 7.31
C ASP A 189 17.27 24.36 6.66
N PHE A 190 16.98 24.33 5.36
CA PHE A 190 16.82 23.07 4.62
C PHE A 190 18.12 22.28 4.49
N ALA A 191 19.25 22.95 4.26
CA ALA A 191 20.56 22.34 4.10
C ALA A 191 21.12 21.77 5.42
N LYS A 192 20.44 21.98 6.55
CA LYS A 192 20.75 21.26 7.78
C LYS A 192 20.55 19.77 7.55
N TYR A 193 21.53 18.99 7.99
CA TYR A 193 21.56 17.55 7.79
C TYR A 193 20.24 16.87 8.21
N GLN A 194 19.73 17.21 9.39
CA GLN A 194 18.50 16.63 9.93
C GLN A 194 17.30 16.86 9.01
N THR A 195 17.09 18.12 8.63
CA THR A 195 16.00 18.54 7.77
C THR A 195 16.13 17.85 6.42
N LEU A 196 17.32 17.82 5.81
CA LEU A 196 17.54 17.08 4.56
C LEU A 196 17.18 15.59 4.68
N MET A 197 17.58 14.93 5.78
CA MET A 197 17.30 13.52 6.01
C MET A 197 15.81 13.25 6.26
N ASP A 198 15.07 14.17 6.90
CA ASP A 198 13.62 14.06 7.08
C ASP A 198 12.88 13.90 5.72
N PHE A 199 13.45 14.42 4.63
CA PHE A 199 12.93 14.25 3.26
C PHE A 199 13.44 13.00 2.56
N VAL A 200 14.74 12.75 2.66
CA VAL A 200 15.40 11.73 1.86
C VAL A 200 15.02 10.34 2.37
N ILE A 201 14.82 10.17 3.68
CA ILE A 201 14.56 8.87 4.29
C ILE A 201 13.25 8.23 3.81
N PRO A 202 12.08 8.89 3.85
CA PRO A 202 10.85 8.30 3.31
C PRO A 202 10.98 7.89 1.84
N ILE A 203 11.67 8.70 1.02
CA ILE A 203 11.92 8.39 -0.40
C ILE A 203 12.79 7.14 -0.56
N ILE A 204 13.88 7.05 0.19
CA ILE A 204 14.76 5.87 0.18
C ILE A 204 13.98 4.63 0.63
N LEU A 205 13.21 4.72 1.72
CA LEU A 205 12.40 3.62 2.23
C LEU A 205 11.34 3.17 1.22
N SER A 206 10.68 4.12 0.54
CA SER A 206 9.75 3.86 -0.57
C SER A 206 10.43 3.06 -1.70
N ILE A 207 11.63 3.46 -2.13
CA ILE A 207 12.38 2.74 -3.17
C ILE A 207 12.80 1.34 -2.69
N ILE A 208 13.23 1.21 -1.44
CA ILE A 208 13.59 -0.07 -0.82
C ILE A 208 12.37 -0.99 -0.69
N LEU A 209 11.18 -0.45 -0.44
CA LEU A 209 9.95 -1.22 -0.31
C LEU A 209 9.49 -1.85 -1.64
N LEU A 210 9.87 -1.29 -2.80
CA LEU A 210 9.46 -1.78 -4.12
C LEU A 210 9.76 -3.26 -4.37
N PRO A 211 11.01 -3.75 -4.19
CA PRO A 211 11.30 -5.18 -4.26
C PRO A 211 10.41 -6.03 -3.36
N PHE A 212 10.13 -5.58 -2.13
CA PHE A 212 9.26 -6.30 -1.22
C PHE A 212 7.83 -6.42 -1.79
N ILE A 213 7.26 -5.31 -2.26
CA ILE A 213 5.93 -5.26 -2.89
C ILE A 213 5.87 -6.15 -4.12
N TYR A 214 6.93 -6.19 -4.94
CA TYR A 214 7.02 -7.11 -6.07
C TYR A 214 6.81 -8.56 -5.65
N PHE A 215 7.63 -9.03 -4.70
CA PHE A 215 7.58 -10.43 -4.26
C PHE A 215 6.27 -10.78 -3.57
N ILE A 216 5.75 -9.87 -2.74
CA ILE A 216 4.46 -10.07 -2.07
C ILE A 216 3.31 -10.10 -3.08
N SER A 217 3.32 -9.25 -4.10
CA SER A 217 2.31 -9.31 -5.16
C SER A 217 2.34 -10.70 -5.83
N ILE A 218 3.51 -11.19 -6.27
CA ILE A 218 3.61 -12.52 -6.88
C ILE A 218 3.11 -13.60 -5.93
N PHE A 219 3.49 -13.54 -4.66
CA PHE A 219 3.02 -14.48 -3.65
C PHE A 219 1.48 -14.50 -3.55
N MET A 220 0.85 -13.33 -3.47
CA MET A 220 -0.61 -13.20 -3.40
C MET A 220 -1.31 -13.73 -4.65
N LEU A 221 -0.74 -13.52 -5.84
CA LEU A 221 -1.25 -14.10 -7.09
C LEU A 221 -1.29 -15.62 -7.03
N TYR A 222 -0.16 -16.26 -6.69
CA TYR A 222 -0.10 -17.72 -6.62
C TYR A 222 -0.98 -18.26 -5.49
N GLU A 223 -1.04 -17.59 -4.33
CA GLU A 223 -1.95 -17.99 -3.26
C GLU A 223 -3.41 -17.94 -3.74
N ARG A 224 -3.84 -16.86 -4.40
CA ARG A 224 -5.19 -16.68 -4.96
C ARG A 224 -5.55 -17.81 -5.93
N ILE A 225 -4.67 -18.12 -6.87
CA ILE A 225 -4.87 -19.18 -7.86
C ILE A 225 -4.96 -20.54 -7.17
N LEU A 226 -3.98 -20.88 -6.33
CA LEU A 226 -3.90 -22.18 -5.66
C LEU A 226 -4.96 -22.39 -4.58
N LEU A 227 -5.58 -21.34 -4.05
CA LEU A 227 -6.72 -21.48 -3.14
C LEU A 227 -7.92 -22.16 -3.81
N ARG A 228 -8.08 -22.07 -5.14
CA ARG A 228 -9.15 -22.78 -5.89
C ARG A 228 -9.04 -24.30 -5.78
N VAL A 229 -7.84 -24.85 -5.59
CA VAL A 229 -7.63 -26.28 -5.32
C VAL A 229 -8.45 -26.76 -4.11
N ASN A 230 -8.68 -25.88 -3.13
CA ASN A 230 -9.47 -26.24 -1.95
C ASN A 230 -10.95 -26.51 -2.28
N ILE A 231 -11.46 -25.99 -3.39
CA ILE A 231 -12.84 -26.21 -3.86
C ILE A 231 -13.01 -27.63 -4.39
N TYR A 232 -11.97 -28.18 -5.04
CA TYR A 232 -12.08 -29.45 -5.75
C TYR A 232 -11.87 -30.71 -4.90
N THR A 233 -11.24 -30.58 -3.74
CA THR A 233 -10.99 -31.72 -2.85
C THR A 233 -10.86 -31.25 -1.42
N ASP A 234 -11.43 -32.00 -0.46
CA ASP A 234 -11.25 -31.76 0.97
C ASP A 234 -10.04 -32.48 1.57
N ASN A 235 -9.47 -33.43 0.84
CA ASN A 235 -8.35 -34.22 1.30
C ASN A 235 -7.06 -33.39 1.35
N LYS A 236 -6.53 -33.16 2.55
CA LYS A 236 -5.31 -32.36 2.78
C LYS A 236 -4.11 -32.87 1.98
N PHE A 237 -3.97 -34.17 1.79
CA PHE A 237 -2.85 -34.76 1.06
C PHE A 237 -2.94 -34.46 -0.45
N TYR A 238 -4.11 -34.63 -1.05
CA TYR A 238 -4.33 -34.33 -2.46
C TYR A 238 -4.27 -32.82 -2.74
N ARG A 239 -4.76 -31.98 -1.81
CA ARG A 239 -4.57 -30.52 -1.87
C ARG A 239 -3.11 -30.13 -1.97
N LEU A 240 -2.27 -30.62 -1.05
CA LEU A 240 -0.84 -30.29 -1.02
C LEU A 240 -0.11 -30.83 -2.25
N TYR A 241 -0.42 -32.07 -2.64
CA TYR A 241 0.17 -32.70 -3.82
C TYR A 241 -0.16 -31.94 -5.11
N ALA A 242 -1.44 -31.59 -5.33
CA ALA A 242 -1.86 -30.83 -6.50
C ALA A 242 -1.19 -29.46 -6.56
N LYS A 243 -1.15 -28.71 -5.45
CA LYS A 243 -0.47 -27.40 -5.40
C LYS A 243 1.00 -27.51 -5.75
N ALA A 244 1.72 -28.46 -5.14
CA ALA A 244 3.15 -28.67 -5.41
C ALA A 244 3.39 -29.10 -6.86
N LYS A 245 2.60 -30.05 -7.37
CA LYS A 245 2.76 -30.56 -8.74
C LYS A 245 2.44 -29.51 -9.79
N ALA A 246 1.40 -28.72 -9.58
CA ALA A 246 1.02 -27.64 -10.46
C ALA A 246 2.09 -26.52 -10.48
N LEU A 247 2.62 -26.13 -9.32
CA LEU A 247 3.74 -25.19 -9.24
C LEU A 247 4.99 -25.69 -9.97
N MET A 248 5.32 -26.98 -9.84
CA MET A 248 6.46 -27.57 -10.55
C MET A 248 6.25 -27.64 -12.07
N HIS A 249 5.02 -27.93 -12.52
CA HIS A 249 4.73 -28.11 -13.94
C HIS A 249 4.60 -26.78 -14.68
N PHE A 250 3.77 -25.86 -14.16
CA PHE A 250 3.53 -24.57 -14.79
C PHE A 250 4.63 -23.54 -14.47
N ASN A 251 5.44 -23.77 -13.43
CA ASN A 251 6.59 -22.95 -13.04
C ASN A 251 6.22 -21.46 -12.86
N ARG A 252 6.60 -20.59 -13.81
CA ARG A 252 6.30 -19.14 -13.78
C ARG A 252 5.06 -18.74 -14.58
N ASP A 253 4.45 -19.69 -15.29
CA ASP A 253 3.29 -19.47 -16.15
C ASP A 253 1.98 -19.50 -15.34
N HIS A 254 1.78 -18.43 -14.56
CA HIS A 254 0.58 -18.25 -13.74
C HIS A 254 -0.70 -18.24 -14.59
N LYS A 255 -0.66 -17.79 -15.85
CA LYS A 255 -1.82 -17.82 -16.76
C LYS A 255 -2.20 -19.26 -17.09
N ALA A 256 -1.24 -20.10 -17.46
CA ALA A 256 -1.50 -21.53 -17.71
C ALA A 256 -1.99 -22.27 -16.46
N LEU A 257 -1.40 -21.99 -15.30
CA LEU A 257 -1.85 -22.53 -14.01
C LEU A 257 -3.31 -22.14 -13.72
N ASP A 258 -3.67 -20.89 -13.97
CA ASP A 258 -5.01 -20.37 -13.71
C ASP A 258 -6.06 -20.98 -14.63
N SER A 259 -5.74 -21.05 -15.92
CA SER A 259 -6.58 -21.67 -16.94
C SER A 259 -6.76 -23.18 -16.71
N TRP A 260 -5.71 -23.89 -16.31
CA TRP A 260 -5.83 -25.31 -15.93
C TRP A 260 -6.81 -25.50 -14.78
N LEU A 261 -6.71 -24.70 -13.71
CA LEU A 261 -7.65 -24.78 -12.59
C LEU A 261 -9.07 -24.41 -13.00
N ALA A 262 -9.27 -23.50 -13.95
CA ALA A 262 -10.60 -23.18 -14.47
C ALA A 262 -11.22 -24.36 -15.26
N TYR A 263 -10.41 -25.19 -15.91
CA TYR A 263 -10.84 -26.37 -16.66
C TYR A 263 -11.03 -27.61 -15.76
N ALA A 264 -10.27 -27.71 -14.67
CA ALA A 264 -10.25 -28.90 -13.82
C ALA A 264 -11.58 -29.18 -13.10
N CYS A 265 -11.88 -30.46 -12.89
CA CYS A 265 -13.08 -30.92 -12.19
C CYS A 265 -12.75 -31.56 -10.84
N ALA A 266 -13.71 -31.65 -9.92
CA ALA A 266 -13.51 -32.30 -8.62
C ALA A 266 -13.05 -33.77 -8.73
N SER A 267 -13.46 -34.47 -9.80
CA SER A 267 -13.02 -35.82 -10.15
C SER A 267 -11.49 -35.94 -10.30
N ASP A 268 -10.84 -34.87 -10.75
CA ASP A 268 -9.41 -34.86 -11.05
C ASP A 268 -8.56 -34.90 -9.77
N PHE A 269 -9.13 -34.51 -8.62
CA PHE A 269 -8.44 -34.38 -7.34
C PHE A 269 -8.69 -35.54 -6.37
N THR A 270 -9.08 -36.70 -6.89
CA THR A 270 -9.40 -37.92 -6.13
C THR A 270 -8.20 -38.85 -5.91
N SER A 271 -7.15 -38.75 -6.73
CA SER A 271 -5.94 -39.56 -6.62
C SER A 271 -4.70 -38.84 -7.16
N ARG A 272 -3.49 -39.30 -6.81
CA ARG A 272 -2.26 -38.76 -7.42
C ARG A 272 -2.21 -38.95 -8.94
N LYS A 273 -2.78 -40.05 -9.43
CA LYS A 273 -2.81 -40.40 -10.85
C LYS A 273 -3.70 -39.43 -11.62
N SER A 274 -4.93 -39.22 -11.17
CA SER A 274 -5.88 -38.28 -11.78
C SER A 274 -5.36 -36.84 -11.78
N ILE A 275 -4.69 -36.40 -10.70
CA ILE A 275 -4.06 -35.07 -10.64
C ILE A 275 -2.97 -34.93 -11.69
N ASN A 276 -2.11 -35.93 -11.84
CA ASN A 276 -1.05 -35.91 -12.84
C ASN A 276 -1.63 -35.92 -14.26
N GLU A 277 -2.66 -36.75 -14.51
CA GLU A 277 -3.33 -36.85 -15.81
C GLU A 277 -3.99 -35.53 -16.20
N SER A 278 -4.70 -34.87 -15.27
CA SER A 278 -5.30 -33.55 -15.49
C SER A 278 -4.26 -32.47 -15.82
N ILE A 279 -3.11 -32.48 -15.13
CA ILE A 279 -2.02 -31.52 -15.41
C ILE A 279 -1.36 -31.82 -16.76
N SER A 280 -1.06 -33.08 -17.07
CA SER A 280 -0.38 -33.45 -18.32
C SER A 280 -1.26 -33.38 -19.55
N GLY A 281 -2.57 -33.60 -19.38
CA GLY A 281 -3.57 -33.56 -20.45
C GLY A 281 -4.02 -32.15 -20.80
N TYR A 282 -3.66 -31.14 -20.00
CA TYR A 282 -3.95 -29.75 -20.28
C TYR A 282 -2.97 -29.21 -21.34
N HIS A 283 -3.49 -28.81 -22.50
CA HIS A 283 -2.72 -28.14 -23.53
C HIS A 283 -3.16 -26.67 -23.69
N LYS A 284 -2.18 -25.79 -23.89
CA LYS A 284 -2.40 -24.34 -24.00
C LYS A 284 -3.11 -24.05 -25.33
N GLY A 285 -4.44 -24.11 -25.32
CA GLY A 285 -5.28 -24.02 -26.52
C GLY A 285 -6.64 -24.71 -26.45
N ASP A 286 -6.99 -25.40 -25.35
CA ASP A 286 -8.29 -26.07 -25.18
C ASP A 286 -9.46 -25.11 -24.84
N GLN A 287 -9.37 -23.84 -25.28
CA GLN A 287 -10.43 -22.82 -25.19
C GLN A 287 -10.86 -22.36 -26.59
#